data_AF-A0A4Y2ICH4-F1
#
_entry.id   AF-A0A4Y2ICH4-F1
#
_cell.length_a   1.000
_cell.length_b   1.000
_cell.length_c   1.000
_cell.angle_alpha   90.00
_cell.angle_beta   90.00
_cell.angle_gamma   90.00
#
_symmetry.space_group_name_H-M   'P 1'
#
loop_
_entity.id
_entity.type
_entity.pdbx_description
1 polymer ?
#
loop_
_entity_poly.entity_id
_entity_poly.type
_entity_poly.pdbx_seq_one_letter_code
_entity_poly.pdbx_strand_id
1 'polypeptide(L)'
;MLKIVFWNANGIKTKINEFRLFVNKYCLDAILLQETHLRPDRKIFLANYNSYYSYRANQHPQHPSGGTAILIRNNIPHNQIIPPNLRYVEACVVAINFKNQDPITLTSIYVPPTSDTSIFTFDIEVLLQISPNQILCGDYNAHHTSWGCKYDCPRGNSIKAFALQAGLEILAPSTPTRFGTNSANTIDLL
;
A
#
# COMPACT_ATOMS: atom_id res chain seq x y z
N MET A 1 -0.27 -20.88 -4.81
CA MET A 1 -0.93 -19.57 -4.97
C MET A 1 -0.48 -18.67 -3.83
N LEU A 2 -0.01 -17.46 -4.13
CA LEU A 2 0.48 -16.50 -3.13
C LEU A 2 -0.70 -15.78 -2.46
N LYS A 3 -0.71 -15.72 -1.12
CA LYS A 3 -1.75 -15.02 -0.34
C LYS A 3 -1.25 -13.64 0.06
N ILE A 4 -1.70 -12.63 -0.66
CA ILE A 4 -1.35 -11.22 -0.40
C ILE A 4 -2.51 -10.54 0.33
N VAL A 5 -2.20 -9.72 1.34
CA VAL A 5 -3.16 -8.76 1.91
C VAL A 5 -2.56 -7.36 1.86
N PHE A 6 -3.41 -6.34 1.74
CA PHE A 6 -3.04 -4.96 2.00
C PHE A 6 -4.04 -4.31 2.95
N TRP A 7 -3.57 -3.38 3.77
CA TRP A 7 -4.39 -2.74 4.79
C TRP A 7 -3.82 -1.40 5.24
N ASN A 8 -4.64 -0.34 5.17
CA ASN A 8 -4.38 0.88 5.91
C ASN A 8 -4.57 0.63 7.42
N ALA A 9 -3.45 0.51 8.12
CA ALA A 9 -3.42 0.17 9.54
C ALA A 9 -3.88 1.34 10.42
N ASN A 10 -3.81 2.59 9.94
CA ASN A 10 -4.05 3.80 10.73
C ASN A 10 -3.48 3.67 12.16
N GLY A 11 -2.16 3.44 12.23
CA GLY A 11 -1.42 3.09 13.43
C GLY A 11 -1.47 1.59 13.76
N ILE A 12 -0.37 0.88 13.53
CA ILE A 12 -0.31 -0.58 13.73
C ILE A 12 -0.11 -1.00 15.20
N LYS A 13 0.49 -0.13 16.03
CA LYS A 13 0.97 -0.51 17.38
C LYS A 13 -0.14 -1.03 18.28
N THR A 14 -1.28 -0.36 18.31
CA THR A 14 -2.42 -0.72 19.17
C THR A 14 -3.19 -1.93 18.66
N LYS A 15 -2.95 -2.36 17.42
CA LYS A 15 -3.67 -3.44 16.72
C LYS A 15 -2.80 -4.68 16.49
N ILE A 16 -1.58 -4.69 17.04
CA ILE A 16 -0.55 -5.67 16.69
C ILE A 16 -0.94 -7.10 17.11
N ASN A 17 -1.69 -7.26 18.20
CA ASN A 17 -2.08 -8.57 18.69
C ASN A 17 -3.18 -9.18 17.81
N GLU A 18 -4.22 -8.42 17.48
CA GLU A 18 -5.27 -8.84 16.55
C GLU A 18 -4.69 -9.10 15.16
N PHE A 19 -3.77 -8.23 14.70
CA PHE A 19 -3.09 -8.40 13.44
C PHE A 19 -2.30 -9.72 13.38
N ARG A 20 -1.57 -10.09 14.44
CA ARG A 20 -0.87 -11.39 14.52
C ARG A 20 -1.83 -12.57 14.42
N LEU A 21 -2.97 -12.52 15.12
CA LEU A 21 -3.98 -13.56 15.05
C LEU A 21 -4.56 -13.70 13.64
N PHE A 22 -4.84 -12.57 12.97
CA PHE A 22 -5.31 -12.55 11.59
C PHE A 22 -4.29 -13.17 10.63
N VAL A 23 -3.02 -12.72 10.69
CA VAL A 23 -1.95 -13.24 9.82
C VAL A 23 -1.80 -14.75 9.95
N ASN A 24 -1.79 -15.26 11.20
CA ASN A 24 -1.65 -16.68 11.47
C ASN A 24 -2.86 -17.48 11.00
N LYS A 25 -4.08 -16.97 11.25
CA LYS A 25 -5.33 -17.65 10.85
C LYS A 25 -5.41 -17.87 9.34
N TYR A 26 -4.99 -16.90 8.54
CA TYR A 26 -5.10 -16.97 7.08
C TYR A 26 -3.83 -17.49 6.38
N CYS A 27 -2.75 -17.67 7.14
CA CYS A 27 -1.42 -18.05 6.63
C CYS A 27 -1.01 -17.14 5.47
N LEU A 28 -0.89 -15.83 5.72
CA LEU A 28 -0.58 -14.84 4.69
C LEU A 28 0.88 -14.91 4.23
N ASP A 29 1.16 -14.76 2.94
CA ASP A 29 2.51 -14.85 2.40
C ASP A 29 3.19 -13.48 2.31
N ALA A 30 2.43 -12.46 1.91
CA ALA A 30 2.88 -11.08 1.84
C ALA A 30 1.81 -10.14 2.42
N ILE A 31 2.23 -9.11 3.13
CA ILE A 31 1.35 -8.16 3.81
C ILE A 31 1.85 -6.74 3.53
N LEU A 32 1.00 -5.90 2.93
CA LEU A 32 1.31 -4.52 2.59
C LEU A 32 0.54 -3.59 3.53
N LEU A 33 1.24 -2.78 4.30
CA LEU A 33 0.65 -1.88 5.29
C LEU A 33 0.79 -0.43 4.87
N GLN A 34 -0.29 0.33 4.99
CA GLN A 34 -0.29 1.79 4.89
C GLN A 34 -0.54 2.41 6.27
N GLU A 35 -0.15 3.68 6.44
CA GLU A 35 -0.28 4.41 7.71
C GLU A 35 0.18 3.61 8.93
N THR A 36 1.40 3.09 8.88
CA THR A 36 1.97 2.33 10.00
C THR A 36 2.12 3.18 11.26
N HIS A 37 2.31 4.50 11.10
CA HIS A 37 2.63 5.48 12.15
C HIS A 37 3.89 5.09 12.94
N LEU A 38 4.83 4.42 12.27
CA LEU A 38 6.12 4.05 12.83
C LEU A 38 7.18 5.09 12.51
N ARG A 39 8.22 5.08 13.35
CA ARG A 39 9.45 5.87 13.21
C ARG A 39 10.63 4.92 13.07
N PRO A 40 11.78 5.35 12.54
CA PRO A 40 12.95 4.47 12.36
C PRO A 40 13.40 3.71 13.61
N ASP A 41 13.18 4.27 14.80
CA ASP A 41 13.50 3.69 16.11
C ASP A 41 12.43 2.71 16.63
N ARG A 42 11.38 2.45 15.86
CA ARG A 42 10.24 1.59 16.22
C ARG A 42 9.90 0.66 15.06
N LYS A 43 10.03 -0.64 15.30
CA LYS A 43 9.64 -1.70 14.37
C LYS A 43 8.53 -2.55 14.99
N ILE A 44 7.73 -3.19 14.15
CA ILE A 44 6.89 -4.29 14.60
C ILE A 44 7.64 -5.61 14.43
N PHE A 45 7.39 -6.53 15.34
CA PHE A 45 7.90 -7.90 15.25
C PHE A 45 6.75 -8.86 14.94
N LEU A 46 6.88 -9.58 13.83
CA LEU A 46 5.97 -10.62 13.39
C LEU A 46 6.81 -11.88 13.12
N ALA A 47 6.59 -12.93 13.91
CA ALA A 47 7.38 -14.16 13.80
C ALA A 47 7.25 -14.76 12.40
N ASN A 48 8.37 -15.20 11.82
CA ASN A 48 8.47 -15.77 10.48
C ASN A 48 8.31 -14.79 9.31
N TYR A 49 8.40 -13.47 9.54
CA TYR A 49 8.37 -12.46 8.48
C TYR A 49 9.58 -11.52 8.54
N ASN A 50 10.11 -11.20 7.37
CA ASN A 50 10.98 -10.06 7.16
C ASN A 50 10.11 -8.83 6.95
N SER A 51 10.48 -7.72 7.60
CA SER A 51 9.71 -6.48 7.57
C SER A 51 10.53 -5.34 6.98
N TYR A 52 9.99 -4.73 5.93
CA TYR A 52 10.57 -3.59 5.22
C TYR A 52 9.68 -2.38 5.42
N TYR A 53 10.30 -1.21 5.56
CA TYR A 53 9.61 0.01 5.96
C TYR A 53 10.01 1.18 5.08
N SER A 54 9.05 2.04 4.81
CA SER A 54 9.23 3.40 4.31
C SER A 54 8.62 4.35 5.34
N TYR A 55 9.45 5.20 5.94
CA TYR A 55 9.00 6.11 6.99
C TYR A 55 8.71 7.48 6.40
N ARG A 56 7.57 8.09 6.77
CA ARG A 56 7.31 9.49 6.48
C ARG A 56 8.40 10.36 7.11
N ALA A 57 8.98 11.26 6.33
CA ALA A 57 9.88 12.31 6.83
C ALA A 57 9.10 13.40 7.60
N ASN A 58 9.75 14.07 8.55
CA ASN A 58 9.18 15.23 9.26
C ASN A 58 7.86 14.98 10.02
N GLN A 59 7.67 13.78 10.58
CA GLN A 59 6.49 13.45 11.39
C GLN A 59 6.41 14.28 12.68
N HIS A 60 5.22 14.78 13.03
CA HIS A 60 4.96 15.51 14.28
C HIS A 60 5.42 14.69 15.50
N PRO A 61 6.28 15.21 16.41
CA PRO A 61 6.93 14.43 17.47
C PRO A 61 5.98 13.57 18.31
N GLN A 62 4.81 14.09 18.66
CA GLN A 62 3.82 13.44 19.53
C GLN A 62 2.72 12.68 18.76
N HIS A 63 2.61 12.92 17.44
CA HIS A 63 1.53 12.37 16.60
C HIS A 63 2.15 11.77 15.34
N PRO A 64 2.75 10.58 15.45
CA PRO A 64 3.31 9.91 14.27
C PRO A 64 2.20 9.62 13.26
N SER A 65 2.53 9.71 11.98
CA SER A 65 1.56 9.63 10.87
C SER A 65 2.22 9.08 9.62
N GLY A 66 1.44 8.52 8.70
CA GLY A 66 1.95 7.96 7.46
C GLY A 66 2.86 6.75 7.70
N GLY A 67 3.79 6.53 6.77
CA GLY A 67 4.67 5.40 6.66
C GLY A 67 3.97 4.17 6.07
N THR A 68 4.67 3.47 5.19
CA THR A 68 4.24 2.19 4.63
C THR A 68 5.21 1.07 5.00
N ALA A 69 4.74 -0.17 4.95
CA ALA A 69 5.58 -1.34 5.17
C ALA A 69 5.15 -2.51 4.29
N ILE A 70 6.10 -3.41 4.04
CA ILE A 70 5.83 -4.73 3.45
C ILE A 70 6.45 -5.79 4.35
N LEU A 71 5.66 -6.79 4.71
CA LEU A 71 6.11 -7.96 5.46
C LEU A 71 5.98 -9.19 4.57
N ILE A 72 7.09 -9.91 4.37
CA ILE A 72 7.14 -11.12 3.55
C ILE A 72 7.55 -12.31 4.42
N ARG A 73 6.86 -13.44 4.26
CA ARG A 73 7.21 -14.67 5.00
C ARG A 73 8.65 -15.11 4.67
N ASN A 74 9.41 -15.50 5.69
CA ASN A 74 10.86 -15.75 5.60
C ASN A 74 11.28 -16.82 4.58
N ASN A 75 10.41 -17.78 4.30
CA ASN A 75 10.71 -18.87 3.36
C ASN A 75 10.46 -18.51 1.88
N ILE A 76 9.96 -17.31 1.61
CA ILE A 76 9.78 -16.79 0.25
C ILE A 76 11.06 -16.04 -0.11
N PRO A 77 11.75 -16.33 -1.22
CA PRO A 77 12.90 -15.52 -1.65
C PRO A 77 12.46 -14.11 -2.05
N HIS A 78 13.08 -13.07 -1.49
CA HIS A 78 12.72 -11.68 -1.76
C HIS A 78 13.86 -10.71 -1.44
N ASN A 79 13.76 -9.49 -1.96
CA ASN A 79 14.66 -8.38 -1.61
C ASN A 79 13.93 -7.03 -1.63
N GLN A 80 14.31 -6.13 -0.73
CA GLN A 80 13.83 -4.75 -0.75
C GLN A 80 14.35 -4.03 -1.99
N ILE A 81 13.52 -3.18 -2.59
CA ILE A 81 13.93 -2.18 -3.56
C ILE A 81 13.75 -0.82 -2.90
N ILE A 82 14.77 0.03 -2.98
CA ILE A 82 14.65 1.42 -2.54
C ILE A 82 14.02 2.20 -3.69
N PRO A 83 12.79 2.72 -3.54
CA PRO A 83 12.17 3.50 -4.60
C PRO A 83 12.94 4.81 -4.82
N PRO A 84 12.80 5.45 -5.99
CA PRO A 84 13.26 6.81 -6.21
C PRO A 84 12.64 7.79 -5.20
N ASN A 85 13.14 9.03 -5.16
CA ASN A 85 12.55 10.05 -4.30
C ASN A 85 11.12 10.38 -4.74
N LEU A 86 10.15 10.05 -3.89
CA LEU A 86 8.73 10.33 -4.09
C LEU A 86 8.35 11.59 -3.31
N ARG A 87 7.53 12.45 -3.91
CA ARG A 87 7.16 13.77 -3.35
C ARG A 87 5.71 13.84 -2.87
N TYR A 88 4.84 13.08 -3.51
CA TYR A 88 3.39 13.12 -3.34
C TYR A 88 2.82 11.81 -2.84
N VAL A 89 3.55 10.70 -2.93
CA VAL A 89 3.11 9.40 -2.38
C VAL A 89 4.18 8.82 -1.46
N GLU A 90 3.74 7.94 -0.58
CA GLU A 90 4.61 7.15 0.26
C GLU A 90 4.58 5.70 -0.20
N ALA A 91 5.75 5.09 -0.44
CA ALA A 91 5.81 3.73 -0.94
C ALA A 91 6.93 2.91 -0.28
N CYS A 92 6.64 1.62 -0.08
CA CYS A 92 7.61 0.59 0.28
C CYS A 92 7.56 -0.48 -0.82
N VAL A 93 8.71 -0.91 -1.32
CA VAL A 93 8.82 -1.77 -2.51
C VAL A 93 9.65 -3.01 -2.20
N VAL A 94 9.14 -4.19 -2.56
CA VAL A 94 9.81 -5.47 -2.38
C VAL A 94 9.60 -6.34 -3.61
N ALA A 95 10.68 -6.89 -4.16
CA ALA A 95 10.61 -7.91 -5.20
C ALA A 95 10.53 -9.31 -4.57
N ILE A 96 9.54 -10.09 -4.97
CA ILE A 96 9.44 -11.53 -4.70
C ILE A 96 10.08 -12.28 -5.85
N ASN A 97 11.06 -13.12 -5.54
CA ASN A 97 11.84 -13.87 -6.51
C ASN A 97 11.32 -15.30 -6.61
N PHE A 98 11.04 -15.74 -7.84
CA PHE A 98 10.61 -17.09 -8.15
C PHE A 98 11.72 -17.85 -8.85
N LYS A 99 11.75 -19.17 -8.67
CA LYS A 99 12.72 -20.01 -9.36
C LYS A 99 12.35 -20.09 -10.84
N ASN A 100 13.26 -19.69 -11.73
CA ASN A 100 13.10 -19.76 -13.19
C ASN A 100 11.90 -18.95 -13.74
N GLN A 101 11.48 -17.90 -13.03
CA GLN A 101 10.42 -16.99 -13.47
C GLN A 101 10.81 -15.56 -13.11
N ASP A 102 10.26 -14.61 -13.84
CA ASP A 102 10.46 -13.19 -13.53
C ASP A 102 9.91 -12.85 -12.13
N PRO A 103 10.58 -11.96 -11.39
CA PRO A 103 10.10 -11.54 -10.09
C PRO A 103 8.78 -10.77 -10.21
N ILE A 104 7.98 -10.83 -9.14
CA ILE A 104 6.82 -9.95 -8.96
C ILE A 104 7.20 -8.89 -7.93
N THR A 105 7.09 -7.62 -8.32
CA THR A 105 7.36 -6.49 -7.44
C THR A 105 6.08 -6.06 -6.75
N LEU A 106 6.10 -6.03 -5.42
CA LEU A 106 5.01 -5.56 -4.57
C LEU A 106 5.32 -4.15 -4.07
N THR A 107 4.35 -3.25 -4.19
CA THR A 107 4.45 -1.87 -3.74
C THR A 107 3.29 -1.54 -2.81
N SER A 108 3.60 -1.29 -1.53
CA SER A 108 2.65 -0.75 -0.58
C SER A 108 2.62 0.76 -0.74
N ILE A 109 1.54 1.30 -1.29
CA ILE A 109 1.40 2.73 -1.61
C ILE A 109 0.37 3.40 -0.69
N TYR A 110 0.70 4.60 -0.22
CA TYR A 110 -0.22 5.50 0.44
C TYR A 110 -0.18 6.85 -0.27
N VAL A 111 -1.34 7.35 -0.69
CA VAL A 111 -1.49 8.70 -1.24
C VAL A 111 -2.11 9.58 -0.14
N PRO A 112 -1.30 10.44 0.52
CA PRO A 112 -1.81 11.35 1.54
C PRO A 112 -2.98 12.19 1.02
N PRO A 113 -4.01 12.47 1.85
CA PRO A 113 -5.10 13.37 1.46
C PRO A 113 -4.63 14.76 1.03
N THR A 114 -3.49 15.22 1.58
CA THR A 114 -2.84 16.50 1.28
C THR A 114 -2.08 16.53 -0.05
N SER A 115 -1.93 15.38 -0.72
CA SER A 115 -1.20 15.30 -1.98
C SER A 115 -1.96 15.99 -3.10
N ASP A 116 -1.22 16.77 -3.88
CA ASP A 116 -1.76 17.53 -5.01
C ASP A 116 -2.36 16.58 -6.05
N THR A 117 -3.65 16.80 -6.34
CA THR A 117 -4.47 15.95 -7.21
C THR A 117 -4.05 15.98 -8.68
N SER A 118 -3.24 16.97 -9.08
CA SER A 118 -2.82 17.16 -10.47
C SER A 118 -1.51 16.45 -10.83
N ILE A 119 -0.67 16.10 -9.84
CA ILE A 119 0.72 15.69 -10.08
C ILE A 119 1.17 14.44 -9.32
N PHE A 120 0.39 13.91 -8.37
CA PHE A 120 0.77 12.69 -7.65
C PHE A 120 0.96 11.45 -8.55
N THR A 121 0.33 11.42 -9.74
CA THR A 121 0.48 10.34 -10.71
C THR A 121 1.89 10.23 -11.29
N PHE A 122 2.71 11.30 -11.24
CA PHE A 122 4.13 11.21 -11.63
C PHE A 122 4.90 10.25 -10.72
N ASP A 123 4.64 10.27 -9.41
CA ASP A 123 5.28 9.32 -8.50
C ASP A 123 4.82 7.89 -8.77
N ILE A 124 3.55 7.69 -9.17
CA ILE A 124 3.02 6.38 -9.56
C ILE A 124 3.70 5.90 -10.85
N GLU A 125 3.89 6.77 -11.84
CA GLU A 125 4.63 6.45 -13.07
C GLU A 125 6.07 6.03 -12.77
N VAL A 126 6.77 6.78 -11.91
CA VAL A 126 8.13 6.46 -11.47
C VAL A 126 8.18 5.11 -10.75
N LEU A 127 7.18 4.79 -9.92
CA LEU A 127 7.07 3.47 -9.28
C LEU A 127 6.89 2.36 -10.33
N LEU A 128 6.01 2.55 -11.31
CA LEU A 128 5.75 1.56 -12.36
C LEU A 128 6.98 1.28 -13.24
N GLN A 129 7.88 2.25 -13.38
CA GLN A 129 9.15 2.06 -14.10
C GLN A 129 10.16 1.16 -13.37
N ILE A 130 9.95 0.83 -12.09
CA ILE A 130 10.86 -0.05 -11.31
C ILE A 130 10.92 -1.47 -11.90
N SER A 131 9.81 -1.99 -12.40
CA SER A 131 9.69 -3.37 -12.88
C SER A 131 8.43 -3.54 -13.73
N PRO A 132 8.47 -4.35 -14.81
CA PRO A 132 7.32 -4.61 -15.66
C PRO A 132 6.23 -5.45 -14.97
N ASN A 133 6.58 -6.24 -13.96
CA ASN A 133 5.67 -7.13 -13.24
C ASN A 133 5.40 -6.56 -11.85
N GLN A 134 4.42 -5.68 -11.75
CA GLN A 134 4.13 -4.95 -10.52
C GLN A 134 2.70 -5.09 -10.03
N ILE A 135 2.58 -5.14 -8.70
CA ILE A 135 1.31 -5.00 -7.97
C ILE A 135 1.48 -3.83 -7.03
N LEU A 136 0.75 -2.74 -7.27
CA LEU A 136 0.67 -1.58 -6.39
C LEU A 136 -0.63 -1.70 -5.62
N CYS A 137 -0.59 -1.74 -4.29
CA CYS A 137 -1.81 -1.76 -3.52
C CYS A 137 -1.71 -0.95 -2.24
N GLY A 138 -2.85 -0.34 -1.88
CA GLY A 138 -2.96 0.48 -0.68
C GLY A 138 -4.03 1.55 -0.81
N ASP A 139 -3.90 2.60 0.01
CA ASP A 139 -4.91 3.64 0.16
C ASP A 139 -4.58 4.84 -0.72
N TYR A 140 -5.41 5.04 -1.74
CA TYR A 140 -5.28 6.12 -2.70
C TYR A 140 -6.05 7.38 -2.32
N ASN A 141 -6.86 7.33 -1.24
CA ASN A 141 -7.75 8.43 -0.84
C ASN A 141 -8.55 9.00 -2.03
N ALA A 142 -9.03 8.12 -2.92
CA ALA A 142 -9.64 8.49 -4.19
C ALA A 142 -11.03 7.85 -4.34
N HIS A 143 -12.02 8.68 -4.65
CA HIS A 143 -13.40 8.27 -4.83
C HIS A 143 -13.72 8.23 -6.32
N HIS A 144 -14.22 7.09 -6.79
CA HIS A 144 -14.76 6.95 -8.15
C HIS A 144 -15.82 5.86 -8.19
N THR A 145 -16.85 6.09 -8.98
CA THR A 145 -18.00 5.19 -9.16
C THR A 145 -17.58 3.85 -9.75
N SER A 146 -16.53 3.81 -10.58
CA SER A 146 -16.01 2.56 -11.16
C SER A 146 -15.46 1.56 -10.14
N TRP A 147 -15.16 1.98 -8.90
CA TRP A 147 -14.77 1.08 -7.81
C TRP A 147 -15.73 1.17 -6.63
N GLY A 148 -16.98 1.56 -6.87
CA GLY A 148 -18.07 1.44 -5.90
C GLY A 148 -18.25 2.63 -4.95
N CYS A 149 -17.63 3.78 -5.22
CA CYS A 149 -17.96 5.01 -4.50
C CYS A 149 -19.25 5.65 -5.02
N LYS A 150 -19.89 6.50 -4.21
CA LYS A 150 -21.14 7.22 -4.57
C LYS A 150 -20.93 8.37 -5.56
N TYR A 151 -19.71 8.87 -5.69
CA TYR A 151 -19.35 10.01 -6.51
C TYR A 151 -17.90 9.89 -6.97
N ASP A 152 -17.56 10.66 -7.99
CA ASP A 152 -16.22 10.81 -8.50
C ASP A 152 -15.58 12.06 -7.90
N CYS A 153 -14.33 11.96 -7.46
CA CYS A 153 -13.52 13.12 -7.08
C CYS A 153 -12.41 13.36 -8.11
N PRO A 154 -11.80 14.57 -8.16
CA PRO A 154 -10.70 14.87 -9.07
C PRO A 154 -9.58 13.84 -9.01
N ARG A 155 -9.21 13.38 -7.81
CA ARG A 155 -8.20 12.33 -7.63
C ARG A 155 -8.62 11.00 -8.24
N GLY A 156 -9.88 10.59 -8.06
CA GLY A 156 -10.41 9.36 -8.66
C GLY A 156 -10.40 9.42 -10.18
N ASN A 157 -10.79 10.56 -10.76
CA ASN A 157 -10.71 10.79 -12.20
C ASN A 157 -9.27 10.70 -12.72
N SER A 158 -8.30 11.32 -12.02
CA SER A 158 -6.88 11.25 -12.38
C SER A 158 -6.35 9.81 -12.35
N ILE A 159 -6.66 9.02 -11.32
CA ILE A 159 -6.24 7.61 -11.25
C ILE A 159 -6.88 6.80 -12.37
N LYS A 160 -8.18 6.98 -12.63
CA LYS A 160 -8.89 6.22 -13.65
C LYS A 160 -8.34 6.52 -15.05
N ALA A 161 -8.09 7.79 -15.35
CA ALA A 161 -7.50 8.22 -16.61
C ALA A 161 -6.06 7.70 -16.76
N PHE A 162 -5.25 7.81 -15.71
CA PHE A 162 -3.87 7.31 -15.70
C PHE A 162 -3.83 5.79 -15.93
N ALA A 163 -4.65 5.01 -15.22
CA ALA A 163 -4.70 3.56 -15.37
C ALA A 163 -5.12 3.17 -16.79
N LEU A 164 -6.12 3.85 -17.37
CA LEU A 164 -6.53 3.61 -18.76
C LEU A 164 -5.39 3.88 -19.75
N GLN A 165 -4.67 4.98 -19.57
CA GLN A 165 -3.57 5.36 -20.45
C GLN A 165 -2.35 4.42 -20.33
N ALA A 166 -2.05 3.98 -19.11
CA ALA A 166 -0.94 3.08 -18.81
C ALA A 166 -1.28 1.59 -19.06
N GLY A 167 -2.52 1.26 -19.44
CA GLY A 167 -2.96 -0.12 -19.64
C GLY A 167 -3.05 -0.93 -18.35
N LEU A 168 -3.30 -0.27 -17.21
CA LEU A 168 -3.42 -0.89 -15.90
C LEU A 168 -4.87 -1.30 -15.61
N GLU A 169 -5.02 -2.45 -14.99
CA GLU A 169 -6.28 -2.87 -14.40
C GLU A 169 -6.36 -2.36 -12.95
N ILE A 170 -7.51 -1.79 -12.57
CA ILE A 170 -7.78 -1.42 -11.18
C ILE A 170 -8.70 -2.48 -10.60
N LEU A 171 -8.26 -3.12 -9.53
CA LEU A 171 -9.02 -4.10 -8.78
C LEU A 171 -9.48 -3.50 -7.45
N ALA A 172 -10.78 -3.58 -7.21
CA ALA A 172 -11.42 -3.08 -6.00
C ALA A 172 -12.41 -4.12 -5.47
N PRO A 173 -12.54 -4.27 -4.13
CA PRO A 173 -13.55 -5.15 -3.57
C PRO A 173 -14.96 -4.61 -3.83
N SER A 174 -15.92 -5.52 -3.89
CA SER A 174 -17.36 -5.18 -4.05
C SER A 174 -17.98 -4.51 -2.81
N THR A 175 -17.24 -4.46 -1.70
CA THR A 175 -17.70 -3.87 -0.44
C THR A 175 -16.78 -2.73 -0.02
N PRO A 176 -17.29 -1.71 0.69
CA PRO A 176 -16.49 -0.59 1.15
C PRO A 176 -15.30 -1.02 2.01
N THR A 177 -14.17 -0.34 1.83
CA THR A 177 -12.93 -0.60 2.56
C THR A 177 -12.73 0.35 3.73
N ARG A 178 -13.37 1.53 3.69
CA ARG A 178 -13.35 2.54 4.76
C ARG A 178 -14.76 2.89 5.21
N PHE A 179 -15.01 2.74 6.50
CA PHE A 179 -16.24 3.14 7.17
C PHE A 179 -16.00 4.38 8.04
N GLY A 180 -16.69 5.47 7.72
CA GLY A 180 -16.82 6.64 8.59
C GLY A 180 -18.14 6.60 9.37
N THR A 181 -18.38 7.60 10.22
CA THR A 181 -19.59 7.67 11.06
C THR A 181 -20.88 7.55 10.25
N ASN A 182 -20.94 8.21 9.09
CA ASN A 182 -22.12 8.25 8.22
C ASN A 182 -21.76 7.95 6.75
N SER A 183 -20.64 7.30 6.49
CA SER A 183 -20.17 7.04 5.13
C SER A 183 -19.45 5.70 5.03
N ALA A 184 -19.52 5.09 3.85
CA ALA A 184 -18.77 3.89 3.51
C ALA A 184 -18.24 4.08 2.09
N ASN A 185 -16.93 3.96 1.91
CA ASN A 185 -16.25 4.22 0.63
C ASN A 185 -15.21 3.13 0.34
N THR A 186 -14.90 2.96 -0.93
CA THR A 186 -13.81 2.11 -1.41
C THR A 186 -12.69 3.01 -1.90
N ILE A 187 -11.63 3.12 -1.10
CA ILE A 187 -10.46 3.97 -1.40
C ILE A 187 -9.15 3.18 -1.38
N ASP A 188 -9.21 1.94 -0.91
CA ASP A 188 -8.10 0.99 -0.91
C ASP A 188 -8.19 0.15 -2.19
N LEU A 189 -7.19 0.26 -3.06
CA LEU A 189 -7.19 -0.29 -4.42
C LEU A 189 -5.95 -1.16 -4.64
N LEU A 190 -6.06 -2.08 -5.61
CA LEU A 190 -4.98 -2.86 -6.19
C LEU A 190 -4.89 -2.61 -7.70
#